data_AF-A0A916PEX0-F1
#
_entry.id   AF-A0A916PEX0-F1
#
_cell.length_a   1.000
_cell.length_b   1.000
_cell.length_c   1.000
_cell.angle_alpha   90.00
_cell.angle_beta   90.00
_cell.angle_gamma   90.00
#
_symmetry.space_group_name_H-M   'P 1'
#
loop_
_entity.id
_entity.type
_entity.pdbx_description
1 polymer ?
#
loop_
_entity_poly.entity_id
_entity_poly.type
_entity_poly.pdbx_seq_one_letter_code
_entity_poly.pdbx_strand_id
1 'polypeptide(L)'
;MKYLKKHIIIIFLIFPVFLLAQSLKNYFDEFDNHCRNVRGYAGALKAEIERENAIIPDVAKKYVEKVGECLADVRESYAKLKKSLNQKQLEMVGGNIKYLDEYCKRADLHYRNLTDELKKPDPKPERVREFAIAIYNELRKASQEVKLMKERLGVK
;
A
#
# COMPACT_ATOMS: atom_id res chain seq x y z
N MET A 1 -51.14 -10.21 4.28
CA MET A 1 -50.17 -9.14 4.65
C MET A 1 -49.02 -9.55 5.59
N LYS A 2 -48.95 -10.76 6.17
CA LYS A 2 -47.83 -11.16 7.05
C LYS A 2 -46.51 -11.48 6.30
N TYR A 3 -46.57 -11.91 5.04
CA TYR A 3 -45.40 -12.31 4.25
C TYR A 3 -44.59 -11.13 3.69
N LEU A 4 -45.24 -10.03 3.25
CA LEU A 4 -44.53 -8.83 2.77
C LEU A 4 -43.67 -8.18 3.85
N LYS A 5 -44.17 -8.09 5.10
CA LYS A 5 -43.40 -7.51 6.21
C LYS A 5 -42.13 -8.32 6.53
N LYS A 6 -42.18 -9.65 6.46
CA LYS A 6 -41.00 -10.51 6.67
C LYS A 6 -39.95 -10.32 5.57
N HIS A 7 -40.35 -10.19 4.32
CA HIS A 7 -39.40 -10.01 3.20
C HIS A 7 -38.75 -8.62 3.22
N ILE A 8 -39.48 -7.57 3.57
CA ILE A 8 -38.91 -6.22 3.72
C ILE A 8 -37.87 -6.20 4.84
N ILE A 9 -38.13 -6.84 5.98
CA ILE A 9 -37.18 -6.91 7.11
C ILE A 9 -35.90 -7.68 6.71
N ILE A 10 -36.03 -8.77 5.96
CA ILE A 10 -34.89 -9.56 5.48
C ILE A 10 -34.05 -8.74 4.48
N ILE A 11 -34.69 -8.03 3.54
CA ILE A 11 -33.99 -7.15 2.60
C ILE A 11 -33.29 -5.99 3.34
N PHE A 12 -33.94 -5.38 4.33
CA PHE A 12 -33.38 -4.28 5.11
C PHE A 12 -32.20 -4.69 6.01
N LEU A 13 -32.13 -5.96 6.41
CA LEU A 13 -31.03 -6.50 7.22
C LEU A 13 -29.82 -6.95 6.37
N ILE A 14 -30.04 -7.39 5.12
CA ILE A 14 -28.98 -7.91 4.25
C ILE A 14 -28.32 -6.80 3.42
N PHE A 15 -29.09 -5.78 3.01
CA PHE A 15 -28.59 -4.69 2.17
C PHE A 15 -27.46 -3.85 2.81
N PRO A 16 -27.50 -3.51 4.12
CA PRO A 16 -26.42 -2.75 4.77
C PRO A 16 -25.11 -3.55 4.86
N VAL A 17 -25.22 -4.88 5.07
CA VAL A 17 -24.06 -5.78 5.17
C VAL A 17 -23.32 -5.87 3.83
N PHE A 18 -24.06 -5.87 2.71
CA PHE A 18 -23.47 -5.91 1.37
C PHE A 18 -22.74 -4.59 1.04
N LEU A 19 -23.32 -3.44 1.40
CA LEU A 19 -22.68 -2.14 1.22
C LEU A 19 -21.40 -1.98 2.06
N LEU A 20 -21.40 -2.50 3.30
CA LEU A 20 -20.24 -2.49 4.17
C LEU A 20 -19.11 -3.38 3.63
N ALA A 21 -19.42 -4.59 3.14
CA ALA A 21 -18.43 -5.48 2.54
C ALA A 21 -17.80 -4.87 1.26
N GLN A 22 -18.61 -4.22 0.43
CA GLN A 22 -18.12 -3.52 -0.77
C GLN A 22 -17.22 -2.34 -0.41
N SER A 23 -17.54 -1.58 0.64
CA SER A 23 -16.70 -0.48 1.11
C SER A 23 -15.33 -0.95 1.59
N LEU A 24 -15.29 -2.07 2.34
CA LEU A 24 -14.04 -2.65 2.84
C LEU A 24 -13.17 -3.20 1.69
N LYS A 25 -13.79 -3.84 0.70
CA LYS A 25 -13.11 -4.25 -0.53
C LYS A 25 -12.43 -3.07 -1.22
N ASN A 26 -13.15 -1.96 -1.38
CA ASN A 26 -12.62 -0.76 -2.02
C ASN A 26 -11.40 -0.21 -1.27
N TYR A 27 -11.40 -0.18 0.07
CA TYR A 27 -10.23 0.24 0.84
C TYR A 27 -9.02 -0.68 0.67
N PHE A 28 -9.23 -1.99 0.60
CA PHE A 28 -8.13 -2.93 0.32
C PHE A 28 -7.55 -2.75 -1.08
N ASP A 29 -8.42 -2.61 -2.08
CA ASP A 29 -8.01 -2.43 -3.48
C ASP A 29 -7.33 -1.07 -3.69
N GLU A 30 -7.80 -0.01 -3.03
CA GLU A 30 -7.19 1.32 -3.01
C GLU A 30 -5.76 1.25 -2.45
N PHE A 31 -5.59 0.67 -1.26
CA PHE A 31 -4.25 0.51 -0.67
C PHE A 31 -3.32 -0.31 -1.57
N ASP A 32 -3.79 -1.45 -2.12
CA ASP A 32 -2.96 -2.28 -3.00
C ASP A 32 -2.55 -1.53 -4.27
N ASN A 33 -3.45 -0.73 -4.85
CA ASN A 33 -3.13 0.13 -5.99
C ASN A 33 -2.06 1.17 -5.66
N HIS A 34 -2.13 1.82 -4.50
CA HIS A 34 -1.09 2.76 -4.08
C HIS A 34 0.26 2.07 -3.87
N CYS A 35 0.28 0.86 -3.26
CA CYS A 35 1.49 0.06 -3.17
C CYS A 35 2.08 -0.28 -4.55
N ARG A 36 1.23 -0.62 -5.53
CA ARG A 36 1.65 -0.90 -6.91
C ARG A 36 2.24 0.33 -7.59
N ASN A 37 1.69 1.52 -7.37
CA ASN A 37 2.20 2.76 -7.95
C ASN A 37 3.61 3.08 -7.44
N VAL A 38 3.82 3.01 -6.11
CA VAL A 38 5.16 3.21 -5.54
C VAL A 38 6.15 2.18 -6.09
N ARG A 39 5.77 0.90 -6.15
CA ARG A 39 6.59 -0.15 -6.75
C ARG A 39 6.93 0.13 -8.21
N GLY A 40 5.99 0.66 -9.00
CA GLY A 40 6.21 1.07 -10.38
C GLY A 40 7.31 2.11 -10.50
N TYR A 41 7.23 3.19 -9.72
CA TYR A 41 8.23 4.26 -9.76
C TYR A 41 9.58 3.86 -9.16
N ALA A 42 9.59 3.11 -8.06
CA ALA A 42 10.83 2.57 -7.48
C ALA A 42 11.51 1.58 -8.44
N GLY A 43 10.74 0.71 -9.10
CA GLY A 43 11.23 -0.22 -10.10
C GLY A 43 11.76 0.49 -11.35
N ALA A 44 11.10 1.56 -11.79
CA ALA A 44 11.59 2.39 -12.89
C ALA A 44 12.92 3.07 -12.54
N LEU A 45 13.03 3.66 -11.35
CA LEU A 45 14.29 4.25 -10.88
C LEU A 45 15.43 3.22 -10.88
N LYS A 46 15.18 2.02 -10.31
CA LYS A 46 16.16 0.91 -10.35
C LYS A 46 16.61 0.61 -11.78
N ALA A 47 15.66 0.47 -12.71
CA ALA A 47 15.95 0.11 -14.10
C ALA A 47 16.77 1.19 -14.81
N GLU A 48 16.47 2.48 -14.57
CA GLU A 48 17.24 3.60 -15.13
C GLU A 48 18.69 3.58 -14.62
N ILE A 49 18.90 3.40 -13.32
CA ILE A 49 20.25 3.31 -12.74
C ILE A 49 21.03 2.10 -13.29
N GLU A 50 20.38 0.95 -13.46
CA GLU A 50 21.02 -0.24 -14.02
C GLU A 50 21.35 -0.10 -15.50
N ARG A 51 20.50 0.57 -16.28
CA ARG A 51 20.71 0.78 -17.72
C ARG A 51 21.89 1.70 -17.98
N GLU A 52 21.96 2.80 -17.24
CA GLU A 52 22.96 3.85 -17.45
C GLU A 52 24.25 3.61 -16.63
N ASN A 53 24.19 2.70 -15.65
CA ASN A 53 25.23 2.50 -14.64
C ASN A 53 25.67 3.81 -13.96
N ALA A 54 24.75 4.77 -13.87
CA ALA A 54 24.98 6.13 -13.38
C ALA A 54 23.66 6.73 -12.90
N ILE A 55 23.75 7.81 -12.11
CA ILE A 55 22.58 8.59 -11.69
C ILE A 55 22.43 9.77 -12.66
N ILE A 56 21.34 9.76 -13.44
CA ILE A 56 20.91 10.94 -14.20
C ILE A 56 20.09 11.82 -13.25
N PRO A 57 20.58 13.00 -12.82
CA PRO A 57 19.98 13.74 -11.70
C PRO A 57 18.51 14.09 -11.89
N ASP A 58 18.12 14.60 -13.06
CA ASP A 58 16.74 15.01 -13.35
C ASP A 58 15.77 13.81 -13.37
N VAL A 59 16.23 12.69 -13.90
CA VAL A 59 15.45 11.44 -13.98
C VAL A 59 15.28 10.87 -12.57
N ALA A 60 16.36 10.78 -11.80
CA ALA A 60 16.33 10.29 -10.43
C ALA A 60 15.44 11.16 -9.54
N LYS A 61 15.56 12.49 -9.65
CA LYS A 61 14.72 13.45 -8.95
C LYS A 61 13.23 13.23 -9.25
N LYS A 62 12.86 13.16 -10.53
CA LYS A 62 11.47 12.93 -10.96
C LYS A 62 10.89 11.64 -10.35
N TYR A 63 11.62 10.53 -10.39
CA TYR A 63 11.12 9.27 -9.84
C TYR A 63 11.04 9.29 -8.32
N VAL A 64 12.00 9.90 -7.63
CA VAL A 64 11.95 10.03 -6.16
C VAL A 64 10.81 10.94 -5.70
N GLU A 65 10.52 12.02 -6.40
CA GLU A 65 9.34 12.84 -6.13
C GLU A 65 8.06 12.01 -6.26
N LYS A 66 7.93 11.23 -7.34
CA LYS A 66 6.77 10.34 -7.55
C LYS A 66 6.64 9.22 -6.53
N VAL A 67 7.76 8.63 -6.11
CA VAL A 67 7.78 7.65 -5.01
C VAL A 67 7.25 8.32 -3.72
N GLY A 68 7.67 9.55 -3.42
CA GLY A 68 7.24 10.29 -2.24
C GLY A 68 5.74 10.62 -2.24
N GLU A 69 5.23 11.12 -3.37
CA GLU A 69 3.80 11.37 -3.58
C GLU A 69 2.98 10.10 -3.35
N CYS A 70 3.32 9.01 -4.03
CA CYS A 70 2.58 7.76 -3.87
C CYS A 70 2.72 7.13 -2.48
N LEU A 71 3.83 7.33 -1.78
CA LEU A 71 3.99 6.90 -0.37
C LEU A 71 3.09 7.71 0.58
N ALA A 72 2.78 8.97 0.27
CA ALA A 72 1.76 9.72 1.00
C ALA A 72 0.37 9.05 0.83
N ASP A 73 0.02 8.65 -0.40
CA ASP A 73 -1.24 7.94 -0.66
C ASP A 73 -1.31 6.58 0.05
N VAL A 74 -0.19 5.83 0.09
CA VAL A 74 -0.09 4.58 0.87
C VAL A 74 -0.39 4.84 2.35
N ARG A 75 0.17 5.90 2.94
CA ARG A 75 -0.07 6.24 4.35
C ARG A 75 -1.53 6.62 4.60
N GLU A 76 -2.13 7.41 3.71
CA GLU A 76 -3.52 7.82 3.83
C GLU A 76 -4.49 6.63 3.68
N SER A 77 -4.34 5.86 2.60
CA SER A 77 -5.16 4.67 2.34
C SER A 77 -5.01 3.61 3.43
N TYR A 78 -3.80 3.43 3.98
CA TYR A 78 -3.58 2.53 5.10
C TYR A 78 -4.32 2.98 6.36
N ALA A 79 -4.27 4.28 6.68
CA ALA A 79 -5.01 4.83 7.81
C ALA A 79 -6.52 4.66 7.65
N LYS A 80 -7.05 4.83 6.42
CA LYS A 80 -8.46 4.55 6.10
C LYS A 80 -8.80 3.07 6.28
N LEU A 81 -7.97 2.19 5.73
CA LEU A 81 -8.15 0.74 5.84
C LEU A 81 -8.17 0.29 7.31
N LYS A 82 -7.22 0.77 8.12
CA LYS A 82 -7.14 0.39 9.55
C LYS A 82 -8.38 0.87 10.33
N LYS A 83 -8.91 2.05 10.00
CA LYS A 83 -10.12 2.62 10.63
C LYS A 83 -11.42 1.95 10.18
N SER A 84 -11.45 1.33 8.99
CA SER A 84 -12.66 0.69 8.48
C SER A 84 -12.89 -0.72 9.03
N LEU A 85 -11.89 -1.31 9.68
CA LEU A 85 -12.00 -2.60 10.36
C LEU A 85 -12.69 -2.44 11.72
N ASN A 86 -13.74 -3.23 11.96
CA ASN A 86 -14.33 -3.34 13.29
C ASN A 86 -13.48 -4.22 14.23
N GLN A 87 -13.81 -4.23 15.51
CA GLN A 87 -13.05 -4.95 16.55
C GLN A 87 -12.84 -6.45 16.23
N LYS A 88 -13.90 -7.14 15.80
CA LYS A 88 -13.83 -8.57 15.45
C LYS A 88 -12.93 -8.81 14.25
N GLN A 89 -13.01 -7.94 13.25
CA GLN A 89 -12.14 -8.03 12.07
C GLN A 89 -10.68 -7.77 12.45
N LEU A 90 -10.41 -6.75 13.28
CA LEU A 90 -9.08 -6.45 13.81
C LEU A 90 -8.48 -7.63 14.57
N GLU A 91 -9.27 -8.35 15.38
CA GLU A 91 -8.82 -9.56 16.08
C GLU A 91 -8.39 -10.66 15.09
N MET A 92 -9.10 -10.82 13.97
CA MET A 92 -8.77 -11.82 12.94
C MET A 92 -7.51 -11.48 12.13
N VAL A 93 -7.21 -10.19 11.95
CA VAL A 93 -6.10 -9.72 11.08
C VAL A 93 -5.03 -8.92 11.82
N GLY A 94 -5.02 -8.94 13.16
CA GLY A 94 -4.12 -8.11 13.97
C GLY A 94 -2.63 -8.34 13.65
N GLY A 95 -2.25 -9.59 13.37
CA GLY A 95 -0.89 -9.91 12.90
C GLY A 95 -0.55 -9.27 11.55
N ASN A 96 -1.47 -9.30 10.58
CA ASN A 96 -1.28 -8.65 9.28
C ASN A 96 -1.18 -7.13 9.42
N ILE A 97 -2.01 -6.51 10.28
CA ILE A 97 -1.93 -5.08 10.57
C ILE A 97 -0.56 -4.70 11.15
N LYS A 98 -0.02 -5.50 12.07
CA LYS A 98 1.32 -5.28 12.61
C LYS A 98 2.39 -5.35 11.51
N TYR A 99 2.30 -6.33 10.61
CA TYR A 99 3.22 -6.43 9.48
C TYR A 99 3.08 -5.26 8.49
N LEU A 100 1.84 -4.82 8.19
CA LEU A 100 1.60 -3.63 7.37
C LEU A 100 2.21 -2.38 8.00
N ASP A 101 2.02 -2.17 9.31
CA ASP A 101 2.64 -1.08 10.07
C ASP A 101 4.18 -1.09 9.91
N GLU A 102 4.81 -2.27 10.01
CA GLU A 102 6.26 -2.42 9.86
C GLU A 102 6.74 -2.18 8.42
N TYR A 103 6.08 -2.79 7.43
CA TYR A 103 6.45 -2.64 6.02
C TYR A 103 6.31 -1.20 5.54
N CYS A 104 5.23 -0.50 5.92
CA CYS A 104 5.06 0.91 5.57
C CYS A 104 6.15 1.79 6.21
N LYS A 105 6.47 1.57 7.50
CA LYS A 105 7.55 2.28 8.20
C LYS A 105 8.92 2.04 7.57
N ARG A 106 9.22 0.80 7.17
CA ARG A 106 10.48 0.45 6.48
C ARG A 106 10.53 1.08 5.09
N ALA A 107 9.44 1.09 4.33
CA ALA A 107 9.38 1.78 3.04
C ALA A 107 9.67 3.29 3.20
N ASP A 108 9.07 3.96 4.19
CA ASP A 108 9.35 5.37 4.50
C ASP A 108 10.81 5.61 4.94
N LEU A 109 11.42 4.67 5.65
CA LEU A 109 12.84 4.73 6.02
C LEU A 109 13.74 4.63 4.78
N HIS A 110 13.49 3.66 3.90
CA HIS A 110 14.25 3.50 2.67
C HIS A 110 14.06 4.69 1.72
N TYR A 111 12.86 5.27 1.67
CA TYR A 111 12.59 6.50 0.94
C TYR A 111 13.43 7.67 1.44
N ARG A 112 13.49 7.89 2.77
CA ARG A 112 14.35 8.93 3.36
C ARG A 112 15.82 8.70 3.01
N ASN A 113 16.31 7.47 3.17
CA ASN A 113 17.69 7.14 2.84
C ASN A 113 18.00 7.35 1.35
N LEU A 114 17.06 7.05 0.46
CA LEU A 114 17.16 7.32 -0.98
C LEU A 114 17.25 8.82 -1.26
N THR A 115 16.37 9.62 -0.65
CA THR A 115 16.41 11.07 -0.79
C THR A 115 17.72 11.67 -0.24
N ASP A 116 18.20 11.18 0.89
CA ASP A 116 19.44 11.64 1.51
C ASP A 116 20.68 11.25 0.68
N GLU A 117 20.67 10.06 0.06
CA GLU A 117 21.72 9.65 -0.88
C GLU A 117 21.78 10.60 -2.08
N LEU A 118 20.64 10.91 -2.69
CA LEU A 118 20.58 11.79 -3.87
C LEU A 118 20.94 13.25 -3.59
N LYS A 119 20.93 13.69 -2.32
CA LYS A 119 21.35 15.04 -1.92
C LYS A 119 22.86 15.17 -1.73
N LYS A 120 23.60 14.07 -1.76
CA LYS A 120 25.06 14.11 -1.59
C LYS A 120 25.72 14.77 -2.79
N PRO A 121 26.91 15.39 -2.61
CA PRO A 121 27.69 15.91 -3.73
C PRO A 121 28.07 14.83 -4.75
N ASP A 122 28.29 13.59 -4.28
CA ASP A 122 28.59 12.42 -5.08
C ASP A 122 27.68 11.26 -4.67
N PRO A 123 26.46 11.18 -5.23
CA PRO A 123 25.50 10.14 -4.89
C PRO A 123 25.92 8.81 -5.53
N LYS A 124 25.76 7.71 -4.79
CA LYS A 124 26.24 6.39 -5.22
C LYS A 124 25.16 5.59 -5.97
N PRO A 125 25.35 5.24 -7.26
CA PRO A 125 24.36 4.49 -8.04
C PRO A 125 23.92 3.18 -7.38
N GLU A 126 24.85 2.43 -6.79
CA GLU A 126 24.58 1.17 -6.10
C GLU A 126 23.65 1.36 -4.90
N ARG A 127 23.81 2.45 -4.14
CA ARG A 127 22.97 2.77 -2.98
C ARG A 127 21.58 3.22 -3.40
N VAL A 128 21.49 4.06 -4.44
CA VAL A 128 20.20 4.47 -5.02
C VAL A 128 19.41 3.24 -5.48
N ARG A 129 20.08 2.31 -6.16
CA ARG A 129 19.49 1.03 -6.60
C ARG A 129 19.04 0.18 -5.41
N GLU A 130 19.87 0.02 -4.38
CA GLU A 130 19.53 -0.74 -3.17
C GLU A 130 18.29 -0.17 -2.46
N PHE A 131 18.21 1.14 -2.27
CA PHE A 131 17.06 1.75 -1.62
C PHE A 131 15.79 1.64 -2.48
N ALA A 132 15.90 1.80 -3.80
CA ALA A 132 14.77 1.60 -4.70
C ALA A 132 14.23 0.16 -4.65
N ILE A 133 15.13 -0.85 -4.64
CA ILE A 133 14.77 -2.27 -4.47
C ILE A 133 14.11 -2.51 -3.11
N ALA A 134 14.66 -1.92 -2.04
CA ALA A 134 14.12 -2.08 -0.70
C ALA A 134 12.69 -1.54 -0.60
N ILE A 135 12.42 -0.33 -1.09
CA ILE A 135 11.06 0.26 -1.16
C ILE A 135 10.11 -0.67 -1.92
N TYR A 136 10.53 -1.13 -3.11
CA TYR A 136 9.75 -2.06 -3.92
C TYR A 136 9.37 -3.32 -3.13
N ASN A 137 10.34 -3.94 -2.46
CA ASN A 137 10.14 -5.20 -1.75
C ASN A 137 9.26 -5.03 -0.51
N GLU A 138 9.42 -3.96 0.26
CA GLU A 138 8.59 -3.70 1.43
C GLU A 138 7.12 -3.52 1.03
N LEU A 139 6.84 -2.77 -0.05
CA LEU A 139 5.47 -2.60 -0.51
C LEU A 139 4.90 -3.81 -1.26
N ARG A 140 5.76 -4.66 -1.86
CA ARG A 140 5.34 -5.97 -2.36
C ARG A 140 4.86 -6.86 -1.21
N LYS A 141 5.57 -6.87 -0.08
CA LYS A 141 5.15 -7.62 1.12
C LYS A 141 3.87 -7.03 1.70
N ALA A 142 3.72 -5.70 1.72
CA ALA A 142 2.49 -5.05 2.16
C ALA A 142 1.27 -5.44 1.30
N SER A 143 1.39 -5.44 -0.02
CA SER A 143 0.36 -5.95 -0.94
C SER A 143 -0.02 -7.40 -0.64
N GLN A 144 0.97 -8.26 -0.32
CA GLN A 144 0.73 -9.65 0.03
C GLN A 144 -0.05 -9.78 1.35
N GLU A 145 0.28 -8.99 2.37
CA GLU A 145 -0.48 -8.98 3.62
C GLU A 145 -1.93 -8.54 3.41
N VAL A 146 -2.18 -7.54 2.57
CA VAL A 146 -3.54 -7.12 2.22
C VAL A 146 -4.31 -8.23 1.51
N LYS A 147 -3.67 -8.96 0.59
CA LYS A 147 -4.30 -10.13 -0.04
C LYS A 147 -4.71 -11.17 1.01
N LEU A 148 -3.82 -11.49 1.96
CA LEU A 148 -4.11 -12.43 3.04
C LEU A 148 -5.23 -11.92 3.97
N MET A 149 -5.28 -10.61 4.23
CA MET A 149 -6.37 -10.01 5.01
C MET A 149 -7.71 -10.14 4.29
N LYS A 150 -7.76 -9.86 2.98
CA LYS A 150 -8.96 -10.04 2.16
C LYS A 150 -9.46 -11.48 2.25
N GLU A 151 -8.57 -12.46 2.11
CA GLU A 151 -8.89 -13.88 2.22
C GLU A 151 -9.45 -14.24 3.61
N ARG A 152 -8.78 -13.80 4.69
CA ARG A 152 -9.22 -14.07 6.08
C ARG A 152 -10.56 -13.44 6.42
N LEU A 153 -10.84 -12.25 5.90
CA LEU A 153 -12.07 -11.52 6.15
C LEU A 153 -13.20 -11.91 5.18
N GLY A 154 -12.95 -12.80 4.22
CA GLY A 154 -13.93 -13.20 3.21
C GLY A 154 -14.30 -12.09 2.23
N VAL A 155 -13.41 -11.10 2.04
CA VAL A 155 -13.60 -9.97 1.13
C VAL A 155 -13.05 -10.35 -0.26
N LYS A 156 -13.95 -10.57 -1.22
CA LYS A 156 -13.59 -10.92 -2.60
C LYS A 156 -13.35 -9.65 -3.43
#